data_AF-A0A4R8B581-F1
#
_entry.id   AF-A0A4R8B581-F1
#
_cell.length_a   1.000
_cell.length_b   1.000
_cell.length_c   1.000
_cell.angle_alpha   90.00
_cell.angle_beta   90.00
_cell.angle_gamma   90.00
#
_symmetry.space_group_name_H-M   'P 1'
#
loop_
_entity.id
_entity.type
_entity.pdbx_description
1 polymer ?
#
loop_
_entity_poly.entity_id
_entity_poly.type
_entity_poly.pdbx_seq_one_letter_code
_entity_poly.pdbx_strand_id
1 'polypeptide(L)'
;MNIIELFEELKIDKNKILSYSSDDIIRVEKQVNVEKRINPDIDSNVANNLILALKEYRKELYFIVSSRILYSLFSKTNYSRHHFSPLQDYDVEKIQSFIIQFLNDDLVLFFDQNLSQNKYDFINDIFDFKDCFPEDALFQLNKKLSGKLDAILANLNQNSPNAEVIPYVGYRSFYVLLSYFSSIEMDSKMRSLVNIVSERYNANKQSDFYTTCISSMSGYVAYDPNLTAILVGNREAVYSNSIDRGASSSSGGMSGKSIFFIILAVIKILLLFSKCSSH
;
A
#
# COMPACT_ATOMS: atom_id res chain seq x y z
N MET A 1 -22.64 -6.37 -5.80
CA MET A 1 -22.62 -4.89 -5.72
C MET A 1 -23.00 -4.49 -4.30
N ASN A 2 -22.44 -3.42 -3.74
CA ASN A 2 -22.80 -2.91 -2.41
C ASN A 2 -23.68 -1.65 -2.44
N ILE A 3 -24.08 -1.14 -1.27
CA ILE A 3 -25.00 0.01 -1.18
C ILE A 3 -24.40 1.32 -1.69
N ILE A 4 -23.08 1.50 -1.65
CA ILE A 4 -22.39 2.71 -2.13
C ILE A 4 -22.26 2.67 -3.66
N GLU A 5 -21.97 1.49 -4.23
CA GLU A 5 -22.03 1.28 -5.68
C GLU A 5 -23.44 1.58 -6.21
N LEU A 6 -24.51 1.07 -5.56
CA LEU A 6 -25.89 1.38 -5.95
C LEU A 6 -26.21 2.87 -5.82
N PHE A 7 -25.75 3.51 -4.73
CA PHE A 7 -25.93 4.94 -4.52
C PHE A 7 -25.32 5.76 -5.66
N GLU A 8 -24.12 5.38 -6.13
CA GLU A 8 -23.44 6.00 -7.26
C GLU A 8 -24.18 5.75 -8.58
N GLU A 9 -24.57 4.50 -8.86
CA GLU A 9 -25.27 4.11 -10.09
C GLU A 9 -26.58 4.88 -10.27
N LEU A 10 -27.33 5.06 -9.18
CA LEU A 10 -28.58 5.81 -9.15
C LEU A 10 -28.40 7.33 -9.18
N LYS A 11 -27.16 7.83 -9.12
CA LYS A 11 -26.80 9.25 -9.12
C LYS A 11 -27.54 10.04 -8.04
N ILE A 12 -27.65 9.46 -6.85
CA ILE A 12 -28.32 10.07 -5.71
C ILE A 12 -27.53 11.32 -5.28
N ASP A 13 -28.23 12.45 -5.14
CA ASP A 13 -27.61 13.72 -4.78
C ASP A 13 -27.13 13.71 -3.33
N LYS A 14 -25.82 13.49 -3.14
CA LYS A 14 -25.20 13.44 -1.82
C LYS A 14 -25.39 14.70 -0.98
N ASN A 15 -25.56 15.87 -1.60
CA ASN A 15 -25.72 17.13 -0.88
C ASN A 15 -27.08 17.24 -0.18
N LYS A 16 -28.05 16.40 -0.58
CA LYS A 16 -29.41 16.43 -0.04
C LYS A 16 -29.72 15.31 0.95
N ILE A 17 -28.83 14.33 1.12
CA ILE A 17 -29.06 13.14 1.99
C ILE A 17 -29.58 13.54 3.36
N LEU A 18 -28.94 14.52 4.00
CA LEU A 18 -29.30 14.96 5.34
C LEU A 18 -30.68 15.64 5.40
N SER A 19 -31.16 16.17 4.28
CA SER A 19 -32.42 16.91 4.16
C SER A 19 -33.56 16.13 3.50
N TYR A 20 -33.37 14.85 3.17
CA TYR A 20 -34.40 14.07 2.48
C TYR A 20 -35.70 13.99 3.28
N SER A 21 -36.80 14.34 2.61
CA SER A 21 -38.14 14.10 3.11
C SER A 21 -38.54 12.64 2.92
N SER A 22 -39.64 12.21 3.55
CA SER A 22 -40.22 10.89 3.28
C SER A 22 -40.58 10.70 1.81
N ASP A 23 -41.03 11.76 1.14
CA ASP A 23 -41.36 11.73 -0.29
C ASP A 23 -40.12 11.53 -1.17
N ASP A 24 -38.99 12.14 -0.79
CA ASP A 24 -37.73 11.94 -1.50
C ASP A 24 -37.24 10.50 -1.38
N ILE A 25 -37.36 9.92 -0.18
CA ILE A 25 -37.02 8.51 0.05
C ILE A 25 -37.93 7.59 -0.76
N ILE A 26 -39.23 7.86 -0.84
CA ILE A 26 -40.17 7.09 -1.68
C ILE A 26 -39.78 7.18 -3.16
N ARG A 27 -39.31 8.33 -3.64
CA ARG A 27 -38.82 8.48 -5.01
C ARG A 27 -37.58 7.62 -5.26
N VAL A 28 -36.61 7.64 -4.35
CA VAL A 28 -35.41 6.78 -4.44
C VAL A 28 -35.81 5.31 -4.40
N GLU A 29 -36.73 4.92 -3.51
CA GLU A 29 -37.24 3.54 -3.41
C GLU A 29 -37.91 3.08 -4.72
N LYS A 30 -38.66 3.94 -5.38
CA LYS A 30 -39.20 3.66 -6.73
C LYS A 30 -38.09 3.49 -7.76
N GLN A 31 -37.07 4.35 -7.73
CA GLN A 31 -35.93 4.28 -8.66
C GLN A 31 -35.13 2.99 -8.48
N VAL A 32 -34.79 2.61 -7.24
CA VAL A 32 -34.13 1.34 -6.89
C VAL A 32 -34.93 0.14 -7.43
N ASN A 33 -36.25 0.15 -7.26
CA ASN A 33 -37.12 -0.93 -7.73
C ASN A 33 -37.19 -1.06 -9.26
N VAL A 34 -37.03 0.05 -9.99
CA VAL A 34 -36.92 0.02 -11.44
C VAL A 34 -35.56 -0.54 -11.85
N GLU A 35 -34.47 -0.01 -11.28
CA GLU A 35 -33.11 -0.43 -11.62
C GLU A 35 -32.88 -1.92 -11.35
N LYS A 36 -33.38 -2.40 -10.20
CA LYS A 36 -33.36 -3.83 -9.83
C LYS A 36 -33.98 -4.77 -10.86
N ARG A 37 -34.94 -4.30 -11.66
CA ARG A 37 -35.56 -5.13 -12.73
C ARG A 37 -34.69 -5.23 -13.97
N ILE A 38 -33.76 -4.30 -14.14
CA ILE A 38 -32.94 -4.14 -15.34
C ILE A 38 -31.53 -4.68 -15.07
N ASN A 39 -30.98 -4.42 -13.89
CA ASN A 39 -29.65 -4.82 -13.48
C ASN A 39 -29.71 -6.03 -12.51
N PRO A 40 -29.27 -7.24 -12.94
CA PRO A 40 -29.30 -8.44 -12.10
C PRO A 40 -28.30 -8.41 -10.94
N ASP A 41 -27.33 -7.50 -10.94
CA ASP A 41 -26.34 -7.35 -9.87
C ASP A 41 -26.93 -6.67 -8.62
N ILE A 42 -28.12 -6.07 -8.75
CA ILE A 42 -28.87 -5.46 -7.66
C ILE A 42 -29.78 -6.51 -7.03
N ASP A 43 -29.29 -7.18 -6.00
CA ASP A 43 -30.15 -8.10 -5.24
C ASP A 43 -31.15 -7.34 -4.34
N SER A 44 -32.12 -8.09 -3.79
CA SER A 44 -33.14 -7.53 -2.89
C SER A 44 -32.56 -6.94 -1.61
N ASN A 45 -31.46 -7.48 -1.10
CA ASN A 45 -30.83 -7.05 0.14
C ASN A 45 -30.12 -5.73 -0.07
N VAL A 46 -29.33 -5.57 -1.12
CA VAL A 46 -28.63 -4.31 -1.46
C VAL A 46 -29.63 -3.17 -1.64
N ALA A 47 -30.71 -3.43 -2.39
CA ALA A 47 -31.81 -2.49 -2.57
C ALA A 47 -32.43 -2.06 -1.23
N ASN A 48 -32.83 -3.03 -0.40
CA ASN A 48 -33.45 -2.75 0.90
C ASN A 48 -32.49 -2.04 1.86
N ASN A 49 -31.21 -2.42 1.86
CA ASN A 49 -30.17 -1.87 2.71
C ASN A 49 -29.86 -0.41 2.37
N LEU A 50 -29.83 -0.04 1.08
CA LEU A 50 -29.68 1.36 0.70
C LEU A 50 -30.86 2.20 1.19
N ILE A 51 -32.08 1.70 1.05
CA ILE A 51 -33.29 2.40 1.54
C ILE A 51 -33.27 2.50 3.07
N LEU A 52 -32.83 1.45 3.77
CA LEU A 52 -32.65 1.48 5.22
C LEU A 52 -31.60 2.51 5.63
N ALA A 53 -30.45 2.56 4.95
CA ALA A 53 -29.41 3.54 5.20
C ALA A 53 -29.91 4.98 5.01
N LEU A 54 -30.71 5.24 3.95
CA LEU A 54 -31.34 6.55 3.70
C LEU A 54 -32.44 6.89 4.71
N LYS A 55 -33.10 5.91 5.32
CA LYS A 55 -34.14 6.15 6.34
C LYS A 55 -33.53 6.42 7.71
N GLU A 56 -32.65 5.53 8.16
CA GLU A 56 -32.21 5.44 9.56
C GLU A 56 -30.74 5.85 9.80
N TYR A 57 -29.88 5.82 8.77
CA TYR A 57 -28.42 6.03 8.91
C TYR A 57 -27.90 7.16 8.00
N ARG A 58 -28.67 8.24 7.87
CA ARG A 58 -28.38 9.32 6.90
C ARG A 58 -27.04 10.01 7.14
N LYS A 59 -26.66 10.19 8.41
CA LYS A 59 -25.43 10.89 8.79
C LYS A 59 -24.20 10.04 8.46
N GLU A 60 -24.30 8.75 8.76
CA GLU A 60 -23.27 7.75 8.53
C GLU A 60 -23.09 7.54 7.02
N LEU A 61 -24.18 7.38 6.27
CA LEU A 61 -24.14 7.32 4.80
C LEU A 61 -23.52 8.60 4.21
N TYR A 62 -23.96 9.77 4.68
CA TYR A 62 -23.41 11.06 4.24
C TYR A 62 -21.91 11.16 4.48
N PHE A 63 -21.42 10.70 5.64
CA PHE A 63 -20.00 10.66 5.97
C PHE A 63 -19.22 9.80 4.96
N ILE A 64 -19.68 8.57 4.69
CA ILE A 64 -19.02 7.66 3.74
C ILE A 64 -18.93 8.29 2.35
N VAL A 65 -20.03 8.85 1.82
CA VAL A 65 -20.05 9.43 0.46
C VAL A 65 -19.38 10.81 0.36
N SER A 66 -19.08 11.43 1.50
CA SER A 66 -18.36 12.70 1.58
C SER A 66 -16.85 12.50 1.80
N SER A 67 -16.42 11.34 2.29
CA SER A 67 -15.01 10.97 2.37
C SER A 67 -14.52 10.46 1.02
N ARG A 68 -13.52 11.12 0.41
CA ARG A 68 -12.91 10.64 -0.84
C ARG A 68 -12.45 9.20 -0.71
N ILE A 69 -11.75 8.89 0.37
CA ILE A 69 -11.06 7.62 0.56
C ILE A 69 -12.09 6.49 0.74
N LEU A 70 -13.07 6.70 1.62
CA LEU A 70 -14.10 5.69 1.89
C LEU A 70 -15.07 5.55 0.71
N TYR A 71 -15.46 6.66 0.08
CA TYR A 71 -16.30 6.61 -1.10
C TYR A 71 -15.58 5.83 -2.21
N SER A 72 -14.34 6.20 -2.56
CA SER A 72 -13.58 5.49 -3.59
C SER A 72 -13.33 4.01 -3.29
N LEU A 73 -13.16 3.66 -2.02
CA LEU A 73 -13.05 2.27 -1.57
C LEU A 73 -14.33 1.49 -1.90
N PHE A 74 -15.47 1.96 -1.40
CA PHE A 74 -16.72 1.20 -1.47
C PHE A 74 -17.41 1.31 -2.83
N SER A 75 -17.23 2.41 -3.53
CA SER A 75 -17.79 2.62 -4.86
C SER A 75 -16.93 2.02 -5.98
N LYS A 76 -15.68 1.61 -5.66
CA LYS A 76 -14.69 1.07 -6.61
C LYS A 76 -14.32 2.04 -7.73
N THR A 77 -14.50 3.35 -7.50
CA THR A 77 -14.21 4.43 -8.46
C THR A 77 -13.22 5.44 -7.88
N ASN A 78 -12.31 5.98 -8.69
CA ASN A 78 -11.29 6.93 -8.22
C ASN A 78 -11.67 8.36 -8.61
N TYR A 79 -12.22 9.11 -7.65
CA TYR A 79 -12.63 10.49 -7.86
C TYR A 79 -11.57 11.49 -7.39
N SER A 80 -11.50 12.64 -8.09
CA SER A 80 -10.62 13.75 -7.69
C SER A 80 -11.12 14.44 -6.41
N ARG A 81 -10.18 14.99 -5.61
CA ARG A 81 -10.45 15.72 -4.35
C ARG A 81 -11.49 16.82 -4.48
N HIS A 82 -11.58 17.47 -5.65
CA HIS A 82 -12.53 18.56 -5.89
C HIS A 82 -14.01 18.16 -5.82
N HIS A 83 -14.31 16.86 -5.80
CA HIS A 83 -15.69 16.37 -5.66
C HIS A 83 -16.13 16.25 -4.20
N PHE A 84 -15.25 16.49 -3.22
CA PHE A 84 -15.52 16.21 -1.81
C PHE A 84 -15.42 17.47 -0.97
N SER A 85 -16.36 17.61 -0.03
CA SER A 85 -16.35 18.68 0.97
C SER A 85 -15.54 18.23 2.19
N PRO A 86 -15.04 19.17 3.01
CA PRO A 86 -14.44 18.83 4.29
C PRO A 86 -15.38 17.98 5.14
N LEU A 87 -14.83 16.95 5.78
CA LEU A 87 -15.59 16.11 6.69
C LEU A 87 -16.01 16.91 7.93
N GLN A 88 -17.27 16.76 8.33
CA GLN A 88 -17.76 17.26 9.61
C GLN A 88 -17.40 16.28 10.73
N ASP A 89 -17.51 16.74 11.98
CA ASP A 89 -17.37 15.87 13.15
C ASP A 89 -18.32 14.66 13.03
N TYR A 90 -17.80 13.48 13.36
CA TYR A 90 -18.50 12.21 13.25
C TYR A 90 -18.29 11.36 14.50
N ASP A 91 -19.25 10.47 14.71
CA ASP A 91 -19.25 9.52 15.82
C ASP A 91 -18.66 8.19 15.32
N VAL A 92 -17.44 7.89 15.76
CA VAL A 92 -16.65 6.73 15.30
C VAL A 92 -17.43 5.42 15.47
N GLU A 93 -18.09 5.23 16.61
CA GLU A 93 -18.82 3.99 16.92
C GLU A 93 -20.02 3.80 15.98
N LYS A 94 -20.69 4.89 15.58
CA LYS A 94 -21.79 4.84 14.62
C LYS A 94 -21.32 4.56 13.21
N ILE A 95 -20.21 5.16 12.78
CA ILE A 95 -19.62 4.84 11.48
C ILE A 95 -19.17 3.38 11.45
N GLN A 96 -18.54 2.90 12.53
CA GLN A 96 -18.16 1.50 12.65
C GLN A 96 -19.37 0.57 12.56
N SER A 97 -20.44 0.85 13.30
CA SER A 97 -21.69 0.09 13.25
C SER A 97 -22.31 0.08 11.84
N PHE A 98 -22.27 1.22 11.14
CA PHE A 98 -22.71 1.32 9.76
C PHE A 98 -21.88 0.44 8.81
N ILE A 99 -20.55 0.46 8.94
CA ILE A 99 -19.66 -0.38 8.13
C ILE A 99 -19.92 -1.86 8.43
N ILE A 100 -20.05 -2.26 9.71
CA ILE A 100 -20.40 -3.63 10.11
C ILE A 100 -21.68 -4.09 9.40
N GLN A 101 -22.71 -3.24 9.43
CA GLN A 101 -24.03 -3.60 8.95
C GLN A 101 -24.13 -3.66 7.41
N PHE A 102 -23.43 -2.78 6.70
CA PHE A 102 -23.68 -2.58 5.27
C PHE A 102 -22.48 -2.83 4.35
N LEU A 103 -21.25 -2.81 4.87
CA LEU A 103 -20.04 -2.71 4.05
C LEU A 103 -18.88 -3.60 4.53
N ASN A 104 -19.09 -4.43 5.55
CA ASN A 104 -18.03 -5.22 6.16
C ASN A 104 -17.40 -6.22 5.18
N ASP A 105 -18.24 -6.91 4.41
CA ASP A 105 -17.77 -7.90 3.45
C ASP A 105 -16.90 -7.26 2.35
N ASP A 106 -17.27 -6.07 1.88
CA ASP A 106 -16.47 -5.30 0.92
C ASP A 106 -15.12 -4.85 1.51
N LEU A 107 -15.10 -4.43 2.78
CA LEU A 107 -13.87 -4.05 3.47
C LEU A 107 -12.93 -5.24 3.64
N VAL A 108 -13.45 -6.39 4.08
CA VAL A 108 -12.67 -7.63 4.24
C VAL A 108 -12.16 -8.10 2.88
N LEU A 109 -13.00 -8.07 1.84
CA LEU A 109 -12.61 -8.42 0.48
C LEU A 109 -11.49 -7.50 -0.04
N PHE A 110 -11.60 -6.19 0.24
CA PHE A 110 -10.57 -5.22 -0.12
C PHE A 110 -9.22 -5.56 0.53
N PHE A 111 -9.20 -5.87 1.82
CA PHE A 111 -7.97 -6.28 2.51
C PHE A 111 -7.39 -7.54 1.88
N ASP A 112 -8.20 -8.55 1.61
CA ASP A 112 -7.75 -9.84 1.09
C ASP A 112 -7.17 -9.74 -0.32
N GLN A 113 -7.84 -9.00 -1.19
CA GLN A 113 -7.37 -8.75 -2.55
C GLN A 113 -6.05 -7.98 -2.55
N ASN A 114 -5.92 -6.92 -1.74
CA ASN A 114 -4.71 -6.12 -1.74
C ASN A 114 -3.53 -6.85 -1.04
N LEU A 115 -3.79 -7.63 0.01
CA LEU A 115 -2.76 -8.46 0.65
C LEU A 115 -2.22 -9.56 -0.27
N SER A 116 -3.11 -10.23 -1.01
CA SER A 116 -2.71 -11.29 -1.96
C SER A 116 -1.90 -10.73 -3.14
N GLN A 117 -2.21 -9.51 -3.57
CA GLN A 117 -1.49 -8.80 -4.64
C GLN A 117 -0.26 -8.01 -4.15
N ASN A 118 0.07 -8.09 -2.85
CA ASN A 118 1.15 -7.32 -2.21
C ASN A 118 1.03 -5.78 -2.40
N LYS A 119 -0.21 -5.29 -2.49
CA LYS A 119 -0.60 -3.88 -2.68
C LYS A 119 -0.82 -3.19 -1.34
N TYR A 120 0.21 -3.15 -0.50
CA TYR A 120 0.10 -2.63 0.87
C TYR A 120 -0.17 -1.12 0.93
N ASP A 121 0.29 -0.35 -0.05
CA ASP A 121 0.05 1.09 -0.14
C ASP A 121 -1.45 1.43 -0.18
N PHE A 122 -2.24 0.67 -0.95
CA PHE A 122 -3.69 0.87 -1.01
C PHE A 122 -4.37 0.61 0.34
N ILE A 123 -3.85 -0.33 1.13
CA ILE A 123 -4.33 -0.56 2.49
C ILE A 123 -3.93 0.60 3.39
N ASN A 124 -2.66 1.03 3.34
CA ASN A 124 -2.19 2.18 4.12
C ASN A 124 -3.00 3.45 3.86
N ASP A 125 -3.41 3.69 2.62
CA ASP A 125 -4.19 4.87 2.23
C ASP A 125 -5.54 4.96 2.96
N ILE A 126 -6.15 3.82 3.34
CA ILE A 126 -7.45 3.81 4.04
C ILE A 126 -7.32 3.82 5.57
N PHE A 127 -6.10 3.67 6.10
CA PHE A 127 -5.87 3.56 7.55
C PHE A 127 -5.98 4.88 8.31
N ASP A 128 -6.07 6.02 7.62
CA ASP A 128 -6.52 7.29 8.22
C ASP A 128 -7.92 7.16 8.85
N PHE A 129 -8.73 6.19 8.41
CA PHE A 129 -10.04 5.86 8.95
C PHE A 129 -10.07 4.57 9.77
N LYS A 130 -8.91 4.08 10.23
CA LYS A 130 -8.78 2.81 10.96
C LYS A 130 -9.74 2.71 12.14
N ASP A 131 -9.95 3.79 12.88
CA ASP A 131 -10.81 3.78 14.07
C ASP A 131 -12.28 3.53 13.73
N CYS A 132 -12.70 3.82 12.49
CA CYS A 132 -14.03 3.50 11.99
C CYS A 132 -14.17 2.04 11.53
N PHE A 133 -13.08 1.27 11.42
CA PHE A 133 -13.16 -0.09 10.88
C PHE A 133 -13.55 -1.11 11.96
N PRO A 134 -14.29 -2.16 11.59
CA PRO A 134 -14.67 -3.22 12.52
C PRO A 134 -13.44 -3.91 13.12
N GLU A 135 -13.45 -4.12 14.44
CA GLU A 135 -12.33 -4.76 15.16
C GLU A 135 -12.01 -6.15 14.61
N ASP A 136 -13.03 -6.94 14.28
CA ASP A 136 -12.85 -8.27 13.69
C ASP A 136 -12.12 -8.22 12.35
N ALA A 137 -12.45 -7.25 11.49
CA ALA A 137 -11.78 -7.08 10.20
C ALA A 137 -10.31 -6.68 10.38
N LEU A 138 -10.03 -5.76 11.32
CA LEU A 138 -8.68 -5.35 11.69
C LEU A 138 -7.87 -6.51 12.30
N PHE A 139 -8.51 -7.33 13.13
CA PHE A 139 -7.89 -8.51 13.73
C PHE A 139 -7.50 -9.55 12.67
N GLN A 140 -8.39 -9.83 11.71
CA GLN A 140 -8.08 -10.76 10.61
C GLN A 140 -6.96 -10.23 9.72
N LEU A 141 -6.94 -8.92 9.43
CA LEU A 141 -5.85 -8.27 8.70
C LEU A 141 -4.52 -8.42 9.45
N ASN A 142 -4.48 -8.11 10.74
CA ASN A 142 -3.29 -8.29 11.58
C ASN A 142 -2.80 -9.74 11.56
N LYS A 143 -3.70 -10.71 11.73
CA LYS A 143 -3.37 -12.15 11.68
C LYS A 143 -2.71 -12.53 10.34
N LYS A 144 -3.22 -12.04 9.22
CA LYS A 144 -2.66 -12.30 7.88
C LYS A 144 -1.29 -11.63 7.69
N LEU A 145 -1.11 -10.40 8.18
CA LEU A 145 0.16 -9.69 8.15
C LEU A 145 1.24 -10.37 9.00
N SER A 146 0.88 -10.74 10.23
CA SER A 146 1.73 -11.51 11.16
C SER A 146 2.13 -12.86 10.53
N GLY A 147 1.19 -13.56 9.90
CA GLY A 147 1.48 -14.81 9.18
C GLY A 147 2.43 -14.63 7.98
N LYS A 148 2.36 -13.51 7.26
CA LYS A 148 3.35 -13.16 6.22
C LYS A 148 4.74 -12.94 6.82
N LEU A 149 4.84 -12.28 7.97
CA LEU A 149 6.11 -12.10 8.68
C LEU A 149 6.69 -13.44 9.16
N ASP A 150 5.86 -14.33 9.68
CA ASP A 150 6.27 -15.69 10.07
C ASP A 150 6.78 -16.49 8.87
N ALA A 151 6.12 -16.38 7.70
CA ALA A 151 6.56 -17.01 6.47
C ALA A 151 7.94 -16.48 6.01
N ILE A 152 8.20 -15.18 6.17
CA ILE A 152 9.52 -14.58 5.90
C ILE A 152 10.58 -15.18 6.81
N LEU A 153 10.32 -15.20 8.11
CA LEU A 153 11.25 -15.73 9.11
C LEU A 153 11.56 -17.21 8.85
N ALA A 154 10.54 -18.02 8.56
CA ALA A 154 10.70 -19.43 8.24
C ALA A 154 11.55 -19.66 6.98
N ASN A 155 11.29 -18.90 5.92
CA ASN A 155 12.03 -19.00 4.66
C ASN A 155 13.49 -18.55 4.82
N LEU A 156 13.74 -17.43 5.52
CA LEU A 156 15.10 -16.96 5.76
C LEU A 156 15.87 -17.92 6.68
N ASN A 157 15.27 -18.52 7.70
CA ASN A 157 15.97 -19.46 8.58
C ASN A 157 16.45 -20.75 7.90
N GLN A 158 15.87 -21.14 6.77
CA GLN A 158 16.18 -22.43 6.13
C GLN A 158 17.55 -22.51 5.43
N ASN A 159 18.40 -21.47 5.49
CA ASN A 159 19.78 -21.45 4.93
C ASN A 159 19.92 -22.02 3.51
N SER A 160 18.84 -22.03 2.73
CA SER A 160 18.84 -22.58 1.39
C SER A 160 19.38 -21.52 0.42
N PRO A 161 20.39 -21.85 -0.41
CA PRO A 161 20.83 -20.97 -1.50
C PRO A 161 19.73 -20.72 -2.55
N ASN A 162 18.63 -21.49 -2.50
CA ASN A 162 17.44 -21.36 -3.35
C ASN A 162 16.22 -20.85 -2.58
N ALA A 163 16.39 -20.18 -1.43
CA ALA A 163 15.28 -19.54 -0.75
C ALA A 163 14.55 -18.62 -1.73
N GLU A 164 13.33 -19.00 -2.12
CA GLU A 164 12.52 -18.19 -3.03
C GLU A 164 12.42 -16.79 -2.42
N VAL A 165 12.89 -15.81 -3.17
CA VAL A 165 12.90 -14.41 -2.75
C VAL A 165 11.46 -14.00 -2.50
N ILE A 166 11.08 -13.89 -1.23
CA ILE A 166 9.75 -13.41 -0.85
C ILE A 166 9.68 -11.93 -1.24
N PRO A 167 8.92 -11.55 -2.29
CA PRO A 167 9.10 -10.23 -2.92
C PRO A 167 8.73 -9.08 -1.98
N TYR A 168 7.75 -9.29 -1.11
CA TYR A 168 7.22 -8.27 -0.23
C TYR A 168 8.14 -7.90 0.95
N VAL A 169 9.22 -8.65 1.21
CA VAL A 169 10.26 -8.24 2.19
C VAL A 169 10.95 -6.96 1.76
N GLY A 170 10.99 -6.68 0.45
CA GLY A 170 11.55 -5.45 -0.09
C GLY A 170 10.59 -4.26 -0.05
N TYR A 171 9.33 -4.41 0.38
CA TYR A 171 8.34 -3.34 0.25
C TYR A 171 8.23 -2.55 1.54
N ARG A 172 8.64 -1.27 1.51
CA ARG A 172 8.52 -0.37 2.67
C ARG A 172 7.08 -0.28 3.17
N SER A 173 6.10 -0.29 2.26
CA SER A 173 4.69 -0.17 2.58
C SER A 173 4.12 -1.35 3.37
N PHE A 174 4.73 -2.53 3.26
CA PHE A 174 4.42 -3.67 4.14
C PHE A 174 4.76 -3.35 5.60
N TYR A 175 5.93 -2.78 5.85
CA TYR A 175 6.40 -2.42 7.20
C TYR A 175 5.65 -1.22 7.79
N VAL A 176 5.29 -0.25 6.95
CA VAL A 176 4.39 0.84 7.36
C VAL A 176 3.05 0.27 7.83
N LEU A 177 2.48 -0.66 7.08
CA LEU A 177 1.21 -1.29 7.45
C LEU A 177 1.29 -2.08 8.76
N LEU A 178 2.39 -2.81 8.98
CA LEU A 178 2.65 -3.51 10.25
C LEU A 178 2.68 -2.57 11.46
N SER A 179 3.09 -1.31 11.27
CA SER A 179 3.21 -0.33 12.35
C SER A 179 1.86 -0.01 13.00
N TYR A 180 0.76 -0.06 12.25
CA TYR A 180 -0.58 0.13 12.80
C TYR A 180 -1.02 -0.99 13.76
N PHE A 181 -0.28 -2.10 13.79
CA PHE A 181 -0.51 -3.27 14.63
C PHE A 181 0.71 -3.56 15.53
N SER A 182 1.55 -2.56 15.78
CA SER A 182 2.73 -2.70 16.63
C SER A 182 2.36 -3.27 17.99
N SER A 183 3.10 -4.28 18.42
CA SER A 183 2.91 -4.97 19.70
C SER A 183 4.22 -5.61 20.13
N ILE A 184 4.30 -6.05 21.39
CA ILE A 184 5.48 -6.75 21.91
C ILE A 184 5.79 -8.01 21.07
N GLU A 185 4.76 -8.75 20.65
CA GLU A 185 4.93 -9.92 19.79
C GLU A 185 5.47 -9.54 18.40
N MET A 186 4.88 -8.52 17.77
CA MET A 186 5.32 -8.04 16.45
C MET A 186 6.76 -7.53 16.50
N ASP A 187 7.13 -6.80 17.55
CA ASP A 187 8.48 -6.31 17.76
C ASP A 187 9.50 -7.45 17.92
N SER A 188 9.13 -8.54 18.60
CA SER A 188 9.98 -9.73 18.73
C SER A 188 10.25 -10.38 17.37
N LYS A 189 9.21 -10.50 16.52
CA LYS A 189 9.35 -10.99 15.15
C LYS A 189 10.21 -10.06 14.30
N MET A 190 10.01 -8.74 14.42
CA MET A 190 10.80 -7.74 13.71
C MET A 190 12.28 -7.74 14.14
N ARG A 191 12.59 -7.94 15.43
CA ARG A 191 13.97 -8.13 15.91
C ARG A 191 14.63 -9.35 15.31
N SER A 192 13.91 -10.47 15.26
CA SER A 192 14.40 -11.68 14.62
C SER A 192 14.72 -11.44 13.14
N LEU A 193 13.82 -10.76 12.44
CA LEU A 193 13.98 -10.46 11.02
C LEU A 193 15.19 -9.54 10.76
N VAL A 194 15.30 -8.43 11.49
CA VAL A 194 16.41 -7.48 11.29
C VAL A 194 17.75 -8.13 11.62
N ASN A 195 17.83 -8.98 12.64
CA ASN A 195 19.06 -9.70 12.97
C ASN A 195 19.51 -10.60 11.83
N ILE A 196 18.62 -11.46 11.31
CA ILE A 196 18.92 -12.38 10.20
C ILE A 196 19.36 -11.60 8.95
N VAL A 197 18.61 -10.55 8.59
CA VAL A 197 18.91 -9.77 7.39
C VAL A 197 20.21 -8.96 7.56
N SER A 198 20.48 -8.42 8.74
CA SER A 198 21.71 -7.67 9.02
C SER A 198 22.94 -8.57 9.02
N GLU A 199 22.85 -9.78 9.59
CA GLU A 199 23.92 -10.77 9.55
C GLU A 199 24.28 -11.13 8.10
N ARG A 200 23.26 -11.41 7.28
CA ARG A 200 23.44 -11.76 5.86
C ARG A 200 23.95 -10.59 5.02
N TYR A 201 23.48 -9.37 5.30
CA TYR A 201 24.05 -8.16 4.71
C TYR A 201 25.52 -8.00 5.07
N ASN A 202 25.90 -8.21 6.33
CA ASN A 202 27.29 -8.08 6.76
C ASN A 202 28.20 -9.15 6.13
N ALA A 203 27.67 -10.36 5.89
CA ALA A 203 28.37 -11.42 5.17
C ALA A 203 28.54 -11.11 3.66
N ASN A 204 27.56 -10.44 3.05
CA ASN A 204 27.64 -9.97 1.66
C ASN A 204 27.08 -8.57 1.51
N LYS A 205 27.92 -7.56 1.78
CA LYS A 205 27.48 -6.16 1.76
C LYS A 205 27.06 -5.70 0.36
N GLN A 206 27.44 -6.41 -0.71
CA GLN A 206 27.10 -6.08 -2.09
C GLN A 206 25.73 -6.58 -2.53
N SER A 207 25.00 -7.27 -1.65
CA SER A 207 23.65 -7.75 -1.97
C SER A 207 22.63 -6.60 -2.05
N ASP A 208 22.12 -6.35 -3.26
CA ASP A 208 21.01 -5.42 -3.48
C ASP A 208 19.73 -5.85 -2.74
N PHE A 209 19.51 -7.17 -2.64
CA PHE A 209 18.39 -7.72 -1.90
C PHE A 209 18.42 -7.32 -0.42
N TYR A 210 19.51 -7.61 0.31
CA TYR A 210 19.59 -7.28 1.73
C TYR A 210 19.66 -5.76 1.97
N THR A 211 20.29 -5.01 1.07
CA THR A 211 20.26 -3.53 1.06
C THR A 211 18.82 -3.01 1.01
N THR A 212 18.01 -3.55 0.10
CA THR A 212 16.59 -3.18 -0.05
C THR A 212 15.77 -3.59 1.17
N CYS A 213 15.98 -4.81 1.69
CA CYS A 213 15.28 -5.30 2.87
C CYS A 213 15.53 -4.40 4.09
N ILE A 214 16.78 -4.08 4.41
CA ILE A 214 17.12 -3.20 5.54
C ILE A 214 16.51 -1.81 5.35
N SER A 215 16.61 -1.25 4.14
CA SER A 215 16.04 0.06 3.83
C SER A 215 14.52 0.07 4.03
N SER A 216 13.83 -0.98 3.59
CA SER A 216 12.38 -1.10 3.69
C SER A 216 11.90 -1.34 5.12
N MET A 217 12.64 -2.10 5.93
CA MET A 217 12.31 -2.32 7.35
C MET A 217 12.26 -1.04 8.17
N SER A 218 12.97 0.02 7.77
CA SER A 218 12.86 1.36 8.40
C SER A 218 11.46 1.99 8.32
N GLY A 219 10.56 1.40 7.52
CA GLY A 219 9.15 1.79 7.49
C GLY A 219 8.36 1.37 8.73
N TYR A 220 8.87 0.42 9.53
CA TYR A 220 8.19 -0.06 10.74
C TYR A 220 8.44 0.87 11.93
N VAL A 221 7.36 1.35 12.54
CA VAL A 221 7.34 2.04 13.83
C VAL A 221 6.96 1.03 14.90
N ALA A 222 7.94 0.70 15.75
CA ALA A 222 7.82 -0.32 16.78
C ALA A 222 7.09 0.16 18.03
N TYR A 223 6.59 -0.79 18.81
CA TYR A 223 6.04 -0.51 20.14
C TYR A 223 7.15 -0.11 21.11
N ASP A 224 8.31 -0.77 21.06
CA ASP A 224 9.55 -0.34 21.72
C ASP A 224 10.31 0.67 20.85
N PRO A 225 10.43 1.95 21.27
CA PRO A 225 11.15 2.98 20.52
C PRO A 225 12.60 2.61 20.18
N ASN A 226 13.25 1.78 21.00
CA ASN A 226 14.63 1.35 20.73
C ASN A 226 14.73 0.51 19.45
N LEU A 227 13.71 -0.32 19.17
CA LEU A 227 13.68 -1.08 17.93
C LEU A 227 13.55 -0.15 16.72
N THR A 228 12.67 0.85 16.78
CA THR A 228 12.56 1.88 15.72
C THR A 228 13.91 2.54 15.46
N ALA A 229 14.63 2.94 16.51
CA ALA A 229 15.96 3.54 16.39
C ALA A 229 16.98 2.60 15.71
N ILE A 230 16.96 1.31 16.05
CA ILE A 230 17.81 0.29 15.41
C ILE A 230 17.49 0.17 13.91
N LEU A 231 16.20 0.10 13.54
CA LEU A 231 15.78 -0.03 12.14
C LEU A 231 16.19 1.19 11.31
N VAL A 232 16.04 2.40 11.85
CA VAL A 232 16.48 3.64 11.21
C VAL A 232 18.01 3.69 11.09
N GLY A 233 18.75 3.39 12.17
CA GLY A 233 20.21 3.39 12.15
C GLY A 233 20.81 2.36 11.20
N ASN A 234 20.21 1.16 11.08
CA ASN A 234 20.64 0.15 10.12
C ASN A 234 20.46 0.64 8.67
N ARG A 235 19.35 1.33 8.37
CA ARG A 235 19.14 1.97 7.07
C ARG A 235 20.24 3.00 6.79
N GLU A 236 20.53 3.90 7.72
CA GLU A 236 21.57 4.93 7.55
C GLU A 236 22.95 4.31 7.30
N ALA A 237 23.29 3.23 8.00
CA ALA A 237 24.52 2.48 7.78
C ALA A 237 24.59 1.87 6.37
N VAL A 238 23.49 1.32 5.85
CA VAL A 238 23.41 0.78 4.49
C VAL A 238 23.57 1.89 3.44
N TYR A 239 22.93 3.05 3.63
CA TYR A 239 23.07 4.22 2.74
C TYR A 239 24.49 4.78 2.73
N SER A 240 25.15 4.87 3.89
CA SER A 240 26.53 5.36 3.97
C SER A 240 27.48 4.44 3.20
N ASN A 241 27.35 3.12 3.39
CA ASN A 241 28.16 2.13 2.68
C ASN A 241 27.92 2.11 1.16
N SER A 242 26.74 2.51 0.67
CA SER A 242 26.47 2.58 -0.77
C SER A 242 27.05 3.85 -1.41
N ILE A 243 27.06 4.98 -0.68
CA ILE A 243 27.71 6.22 -1.11
C ILE A 243 29.23 6.04 -1.21
N ASP A 244 29.86 5.40 -0.21
CA ASP A 244 31.30 5.13 -0.23
C ASP A 244 31.74 4.23 -1.40
N ARG A 245 30.86 3.34 -1.89
CA ARG A 245 31.07 2.55 -3.11
C ARG A 245 31.01 3.40 -4.39
N GLY A 246 30.07 4.35 -4.44
CA GLY A 246 29.99 5.32 -5.52
C GLY A 246 31.22 6.22 -5.58
N ALA A 247 31.76 6.61 -4.41
CA ALA A 247 32.97 7.42 -4.31
C ALA A 247 34.26 6.63 -4.62
N SER A 248 34.37 5.39 -4.15
CA SER A 248 35.54 4.53 -4.38
C SER A 248 35.66 3.97 -5.80
N SER A 249 34.60 4.04 -6.62
CA SER A 249 34.65 3.70 -8.05
C SER A 249 35.01 4.89 -8.96
N SER A 250 35.35 6.05 -8.40
CA SER A 250 35.68 7.27 -9.16
C SER A 250 37.17 7.58 -9.32
N SER A 251 38.08 6.62 -9.13
CA SER A 251 39.39 6.71 -9.78
C SER A 251 39.22 6.30 -11.24
N GLY A 252 39.01 7.29 -12.11
CA GLY A 252 38.95 7.14 -13.57
C GLY A 252 40.26 6.60 -14.15
N GLY A 253 40.51 5.31 -13.97
CA GLY A 253 41.45 4.55 -14.77
C GLY A 253 40.80 4.31 -16.12
N MET A 254 41.28 5.01 -17.15
CA MET A 254 40.91 4.78 -18.54
C MET A 254 40.86 3.27 -18.82
N SER A 255 39.69 2.74 -19.14
CA SER A 255 39.54 1.33 -19.50
C SER A 255 40.53 0.98 -20.62
N GLY A 256 41.19 -0.18 -20.56
CA GLY A 256 42.14 -0.61 -21.60
C GLY A 256 41.54 -0.59 -23.03
N LYS A 257 40.21 -0.64 -23.14
CA LYS A 257 39.48 -0.46 -24.41
C LYS A 257 39.60 0.98 -24.94
N SER A 258 39.51 1.98 -24.06
CA SER A 258 39.70 3.40 -24.42
C SER A 258 41.13 3.70 -24.86
N ILE A 259 42.13 3.10 -24.19
CA ILE A 259 43.55 3.20 -24.60
C ILE A 259 43.75 2.59 -26.00
N PHE A 260 43.15 1.42 -26.26
CA PHE A 260 43.23 0.77 -27.57
C PHE A 260 42.62 1.63 -28.70
N PHE A 261 41.48 2.28 -28.46
CA PHE A 261 40.87 3.19 -29.44
C PHE A 261 41.70 4.46 -29.69
N ILE A 262 42.35 5.01 -28.66
CA ILE A 262 43.25 6.16 -28.82
C ILE A 262 44.47 5.78 -29.65
N ILE A 263 45.08 4.61 -29.40
CA ILE A 263 46.22 4.11 -30.18
C ILE A 263 45.82 3.92 -31.66
N LEU A 264 44.66 3.32 -31.93
CA LEU A 264 44.13 3.16 -33.28
C LEU A 264 43.90 4.51 -33.98
N ALA A 265 43.38 5.50 -33.26
CA ALA A 265 43.16 6.84 -33.81
C ALA A 265 44.48 7.53 -34.18
N VAL A 266 45.51 7.43 -33.33
CA VAL A 266 46.85 8.00 -33.59
C VAL A 266 47.51 7.32 -34.79
N ILE A 267 47.42 5.99 -34.91
CA ILE A 267 47.94 5.25 -36.07
C ILE A 267 47.22 5.71 -37.35
N LYS A 268 45.90 5.89 -37.31
CA LYS A 268 45.12 6.35 -38.46
C LYS A 268 45.51 7.77 -38.90
N ILE A 269 45.78 8.65 -37.95
CA ILE A 269 46.25 10.02 -38.19
C ILE A 269 47.66 10.02 -38.79
N LEU A 270 48.58 9.20 -38.26
CA LEU A 270 49.93 9.07 -38.80
C LEU A 270 49.95 8.51 -40.23
N LEU A 271 49.06 7.55 -40.54
CA LEU A 271 48.87 7.03 -41.90
C LEU A 271 48.26 8.07 -42.86
N LEU A 272 47.41 8.98 -42.36
CA LEU A 272 46.89 10.09 -43.15
C LEU A 272 47.98 11.13 -43.43
N PHE A 273 48.84 11.44 -42.46
CA PHE A 273 49.97 12.35 -42.67
C PHE A 273 51.04 11.76 -43.61
N SER A 274 51.31 10.46 -43.57
CA SER A 274 52.27 9.86 -44.51
C SER A 274 51.76 9.87 -45.96
N LYS A 275 50.44 9.80 -46.17
CA LYS A 275 49.82 9.95 -47.51
C LYS A 275 49.76 11.40 -48.00
N CYS A 276 49.74 12.40 -47.11
CA CYS A 276 49.82 13.82 -47.50
C CYS A 276 51.25 14.32 -47.72
N SER A 277 52.28 13.54 -47.35
CA SER A 277 53.70 13.86 -47.59
C SER A 277 54.23 13.33 -48.93
N SER A 278 53.44 12.56 -49.69
CA SER A 278 53.87 11.94 -50.95
C SER A 278 53.24 12.58 -52.19
N HIS A 279 53.01 13.90 -52.16
CA HIS A 279 52.59 14.68 -53.33
C HIS A 279 53.42 15.96 -53.45
#